data_AF-A0A9E0R1Q8-F1
#
_entry.id   AF-A0A9E0R1Q8-F1
#
_cell.length_a   1.000
_cell.length_b   1.000
_cell.length_c   1.000
_cell.angle_alpha   90.00
_cell.angle_beta   90.00
_cell.angle_gamma   90.00
#
_symmetry.space_group_name_H-M   'P 1'
#
loop_
_entity.id
_entity.type
_entity.pdbx_description
1 polymer ?
#
loop_
_entity_poly.entity_id
_entity_poly.type
_entity_poly.pdbx_seq_one_letter_code
_entity_poly.pdbx_strand_id
1 'polypeptide(L)'
;MFVKLFKPRWQHSKAAVRIKAVHRLSPGKSEHLDVLTQLARQDQSVEVRMAAVEKIAAPDLLSDILTHDSDPDIRRSVAQRICNIILNPGYTLSQQSECLTYLQDENILAHIALNSS
;
A
#
# COMPACT_ATOMS: atom_id res chain seq x y z
N MET A 1 -13.11 34.62 2.49
CA MET A 1 -12.50 33.74 1.46
C MET A 1 -11.23 33.16 2.07
N PHE A 2 -11.21 31.89 2.49
CA PHE A 2 -10.03 31.31 3.14
C PHE A 2 -9.06 30.76 2.11
N VAL A 3 -7.90 31.41 1.99
CA VAL A 3 -6.79 30.93 1.16
C VAL A 3 -6.19 29.70 1.85
N LYS A 4 -6.31 28.51 1.25
CA LYS A 4 -5.55 27.33 1.68
C LYS A 4 -4.07 27.57 1.34
N LEU A 5 -3.36 28.27 2.23
CA LEU A 5 -2.00 28.76 1.99
C LEU A 5 -0.90 27.70 2.15
N PHE A 6 -1.25 26.43 2.45
CA PHE A 6 -0.26 25.35 2.52
C PHE A 6 -0.82 24.06 1.92
N LYS A 7 -0.10 23.50 0.93
CA LYS A 7 -0.31 22.13 0.49
C LYS A 7 0.11 21.18 1.62
N PRO A 8 -0.66 20.13 1.91
CA PRO A 8 -0.27 19.14 2.91
C PRO A 8 1.06 18.49 2.52
N ARG A 9 1.83 18.02 3.52
CA ARG A 9 3.21 17.52 3.32
C ARG A 9 3.30 16.36 2.32
N TRP A 10 2.24 15.57 2.18
CA TRP A 10 2.16 14.48 1.22
C TRP A 10 2.05 14.95 -0.25
N GLN A 11 1.77 16.22 -0.51
CA GLN A 11 1.78 16.82 -1.86
C GLN A 11 3.06 17.61 -2.17
N HIS A 12 4.10 17.46 -1.34
CA HIS A 12 5.35 18.19 -1.51
C HIS A 12 6.15 17.69 -2.73
N SER A 13 6.91 18.57 -3.39
CA SER A 13 7.69 18.23 -4.59
C SER A 13 8.75 17.14 -4.32
N LYS A 14 9.47 17.24 -3.20
CA LYS A 14 10.47 16.24 -2.76
C LYS A 14 9.82 14.96 -2.23
N ALA A 15 10.14 13.81 -2.82
CA ALA A 15 9.68 12.48 -2.41
C ALA A 15 9.95 12.17 -0.93
N ALA A 16 11.16 12.48 -0.44
CA ALA A 16 11.52 12.27 0.97
C ALA A 16 10.60 13.00 1.97
N VAL A 17 10.01 14.14 1.59
CA VAL A 17 9.03 14.85 2.44
C VAL A 17 7.69 14.12 2.43
N ARG A 18 7.28 13.57 1.28
CA ARG A 18 6.07 12.76 1.15
C ARG A 18 6.18 11.46 1.93
N ILE A 19 7.32 10.76 1.84
CA ILE A 19 7.62 9.56 2.66
C ILE A 19 7.47 9.89 4.15
N LYS A 20 8.08 10.98 4.64
CA LYS A 20 7.91 11.42 6.05
C LYS A 20 6.46 11.74 6.41
N ALA A 21 5.64 12.18 5.46
CA ALA A 21 4.22 12.40 5.66
C ALA A 21 3.47 11.06 5.78
N VAL A 22 3.75 10.09 4.90
CA VAL A 22 3.18 8.73 4.95
C VAL A 22 3.37 8.08 6.31
N HIS A 23 4.56 8.18 6.90
CA HIS A 23 4.84 7.64 8.22
C HIS A 23 3.91 8.17 9.33
N ARG A 24 3.38 9.38 9.16
CA ARG A 24 2.45 10.03 10.11
C ARG A 24 0.98 9.71 9.84
N LEU A 25 0.65 9.15 8.67
CA LEU A 25 -0.71 8.71 8.36
C LEU A 25 -1.04 7.42 9.12
N SER A 26 -2.32 7.23 9.44
CA SER A 26 -2.81 6.05 10.17
C SER A 26 -3.93 5.42 9.35
N PRO A 27 -3.81 4.14 8.95
CA PRO A 27 -4.81 3.48 8.10
C PRO A 27 -6.18 3.32 8.79
N GLY A 28 -6.23 3.42 10.12
CA GLY A 28 -7.50 3.38 10.87
C GLY A 28 -8.34 4.66 10.80
N LYS A 29 -7.85 5.72 10.14
CA LYS A 29 -8.61 6.95 9.88
C LYS A 29 -8.96 7.02 8.39
N SER A 30 -10.24 7.16 8.05
CA SER A 30 -10.71 7.18 6.65
C SER A 30 -9.95 8.19 5.79
N GLU A 31 -9.82 9.44 6.25
CA GLU A 31 -9.10 10.50 5.51
C GLU A 31 -7.63 10.16 5.24
N HIS A 32 -6.99 9.44 6.16
CA HIS A 32 -5.60 9.01 6.00
C HIS A 32 -5.50 7.82 5.07
N LEU A 33 -6.47 6.90 5.12
CA LEU A 33 -6.55 5.76 4.21
C LEU A 33 -6.73 6.24 2.76
N ASP A 34 -7.54 7.27 2.53
CA ASP A 34 -7.70 7.88 1.20
C ASP A 34 -6.38 8.41 0.65
N VAL A 35 -5.62 9.14 1.50
CA VAL A 35 -4.30 9.66 1.14
C VAL A 35 -3.30 8.52 0.88
N LEU A 36 -3.28 7.49 1.75
CA LEU A 36 -2.42 6.31 1.56
C LEU A 36 -2.75 5.60 0.25
N THR A 37 -4.03 5.42 -0.05
CA THR A 37 -4.53 4.80 -1.29
C THR A 37 -4.09 5.58 -2.51
N GLN A 38 -4.26 6.91 -2.49
CA GLN A 38 -3.84 7.78 -3.58
C GLN A 38 -2.31 7.69 -3.81
N LEU A 39 -1.53 7.77 -2.73
CA LEU A 39 -0.07 7.71 -2.83
C LEU A 39 0.40 6.34 -3.33
N ALA A 40 -0.17 5.26 -2.83
CA ALA A 40 0.19 3.89 -3.22
C ALA A 40 -0.07 3.61 -4.71
N ARG A 41 -1.15 4.19 -5.28
CA ARG A 41 -1.50 3.99 -6.70
C ARG A 41 -0.83 4.95 -7.67
N GLN A 42 -0.59 6.20 -7.26
CA GLN A 42 -0.36 7.29 -8.21
C GLN A 42 0.90 8.12 -7.94
N ASP A 43 1.62 7.89 -6.83
CA ASP A 43 2.83 8.67 -6.60
C ASP A 43 3.92 8.32 -7.65
N GLN A 44 4.49 9.36 -8.24
CA GLN A 44 5.57 9.24 -9.23
C GLN A 44 6.83 8.58 -8.68
N SER A 45 7.07 8.61 -7.37
CA SER A 45 8.23 7.96 -6.73
C SER A 45 7.84 6.58 -6.23
N VAL A 46 8.59 5.58 -6.70
CA VAL A 46 8.46 4.16 -6.30
C VAL A 46 8.56 4.05 -4.78
N GLU A 47 9.52 4.77 -4.17
CA GLU A 47 9.74 4.75 -2.72
C GLU A 47 8.56 5.31 -1.93
N VAL A 48 7.82 6.29 -2.46
CA VAL A 48 6.59 6.79 -1.83
C VAL A 48 5.47 5.76 -1.97
N ARG A 49 5.33 5.12 -3.14
CA ARG A 49 4.34 4.05 -3.35
C ARG A 49 4.59 2.88 -2.39
N MET A 50 5.83 2.40 -2.28
CA MET A 50 6.23 1.35 -1.32
C MET A 50 5.91 1.74 0.13
N ALA A 51 6.31 2.94 0.56
CA ALA A 51 6.03 3.41 1.93
C ALA A 51 4.53 3.47 2.23
N ALA A 52 3.70 3.79 1.24
CA ALA A 52 2.24 3.79 1.41
C ALA A 52 1.68 2.36 1.47
N VAL A 53 2.13 1.45 0.59
CA VAL A 53 1.79 0.02 0.58
C VAL A 53 2.05 -0.62 1.94
N GLU A 54 3.19 -0.33 2.58
CA GLU A 54 3.54 -0.85 3.90
C GLU A 54 2.52 -0.54 5.00
N LYS A 55 1.71 0.51 4.84
CA LYS A 55 0.68 0.91 5.82
C LYS A 55 -0.70 0.36 5.51
N ILE A 56 -0.94 -0.08 4.28
CA ILE A 56 -2.27 -0.50 3.83
C ILE A 56 -2.58 -1.91 4.34
N ALA A 57 -3.80 -2.12 4.79
CA ALA A 57 -4.33 -3.44 5.17
C ALA A 57 -5.71 -3.69 4.51
N ALA A 58 -5.91 -3.11 3.31
CA ALA A 58 -7.11 -3.25 2.50
C ALA A 58 -6.82 -4.25 1.37
N PRO A 59 -7.33 -5.49 1.43
CA PRO A 59 -6.96 -6.56 0.50
C PRO A 59 -7.27 -6.23 -0.96
N ASP A 60 -8.42 -5.62 -1.23
CA ASP A 60 -8.87 -5.23 -2.57
C ASP A 60 -7.90 -4.26 -3.23
N LEU A 61 -7.39 -3.30 -2.45
CA LEU A 61 -6.42 -2.31 -2.91
C LEU A 61 -5.05 -2.96 -3.16
N LEU A 62 -4.62 -3.86 -2.28
CA LEU A 62 -3.37 -4.59 -2.47
C LEU A 62 -3.46 -5.48 -3.72
N SER A 63 -4.56 -6.19 -3.94
CA SER A 63 -4.79 -7.01 -5.14
C SER A 63 -4.76 -6.18 -6.43
N ASP A 64 -5.40 -5.00 -6.41
CA ASP A 64 -5.39 -4.07 -7.55
C ASP A 64 -3.97 -3.59 -7.89
N ILE A 65 -3.19 -3.14 -6.89
CA ILE A 65 -1.82 -2.68 -7.13
C ILE A 65 -0.94 -3.84 -7.59
N LEU A 66 -1.11 -5.03 -7.01
CA LEU A 66 -0.35 -6.22 -7.40
C LEU A 66 -0.57 -6.59 -8.87
N THR A 67 -1.79 -6.42 -9.36
CA THR A 67 -2.18 -6.78 -10.73
C THR A 67 -1.79 -5.69 -11.74
N HIS A 68 -1.92 -4.42 -11.36
CA HIS A 68 -1.88 -3.30 -12.32
C HIS A 68 -0.67 -2.39 -12.21
N ASP A 69 0.10 -2.38 -11.11
CA ASP A 69 1.29 -1.52 -11.04
C ASP A 69 2.36 -2.03 -12.02
N SER A 70 2.81 -1.13 -12.90
CA SER A 70 3.82 -1.43 -13.92
C SER A 70 5.17 -1.80 -13.32
N ASP A 71 5.46 -1.31 -12.11
CA ASP A 71 6.75 -1.48 -11.46
C ASP A 71 6.84 -2.84 -10.73
N PRO A 72 7.77 -3.73 -11.13
CA PRO A 72 7.92 -5.04 -10.51
C PRO A 72 8.29 -4.97 -9.03
N ASP A 73 9.01 -3.93 -8.59
CA ASP A 73 9.41 -3.78 -7.20
C ASP A 73 8.21 -3.39 -6.32
N ILE A 74 7.26 -2.62 -6.87
CA ILE A 74 5.98 -2.38 -6.20
C ILE A 74 5.18 -3.68 -6.08
N ARG A 75 5.04 -4.44 -7.18
CA ARG A 75 4.33 -5.72 -7.14
C ARG A 75 4.94 -6.66 -6.08
N ARG A 76 6.27 -6.72 -6.00
CA ARG A 76 6.98 -7.47 -4.94
C ARG A 76 6.68 -6.96 -3.54
N SER A 77 6.72 -5.64 -3.34
CA SER A 77 6.42 -5.01 -2.04
C SER A 77 4.99 -5.33 -1.57
N VAL A 78 4.03 -5.30 -2.50
CA VAL A 78 2.63 -5.65 -2.23
C VAL A 78 2.47 -7.13 -1.90
N ALA A 79 3.11 -8.03 -2.66
CA ALA A 79 3.16 -9.46 -2.36
C ALA A 79 3.67 -9.71 -0.93
N GLN A 80 4.79 -9.09 -0.56
CA GLN A 80 5.35 -9.19 0.80
C GLN A 80 4.38 -8.64 1.84
N ARG A 81 3.70 -7.53 1.55
CA ARG A 81 2.70 -6.93 2.45
C ARG A 81 1.53 -7.88 2.70
N ILE A 82 1.01 -8.54 1.67
CA ILE A 82 -0.06 -9.53 1.78
C ILE A 82 0.40 -10.70 2.67
N CYS A 83 1.59 -11.26 2.42
CA CYS A 83 2.16 -12.31 3.27
C CYS A 83 2.30 -11.86 4.73
N ASN A 84 2.77 -10.63 4.96
CA ASN A 84 2.91 -10.07 6.30
C ASN A 84 1.56 -9.95 7.02
N ILE A 85 0.47 -9.60 6.32
CA ILE A 85 -0.87 -9.54 6.93
C ILE A 85 -1.33 -10.94 7.34
N ILE A 86 -1.15 -11.92 6.46
CA ILE A 86 -1.58 -13.32 6.67
C ILE A 86 -0.82 -13.96 7.85
N LEU A 87 0.49 -13.75 7.92
CA LEU A 87 1.36 -14.44 8.89
C LEU A 87 1.46 -13.72 10.25
N ASN A 88 1.07 -12.46 10.34
CA ASN A 88 1.24 -11.67 11.56
C ASN A 88 0.01 -11.81 12.48
N PRO A 89 0.18 -12.29 13.73
CA PRO A 89 -0.92 -12.47 14.68
C PRO A 89 -1.53 -11.15 15.18
N GLY A 90 -0.93 -10.00 14.84
CA GLY A 90 -1.50 -8.68 15.10
C GLY A 90 -2.68 -8.30 14.20
N TYR A 91 -2.98 -9.09 13.16
CA TYR A 91 -4.20 -8.96 12.35
C TYR A 91 -5.26 -9.97 12.77
N THR A 92 -6.52 -9.60 12.58
CA THR A 92 -7.66 -10.49 12.89
C THR A 92 -7.77 -11.61 11.87
N LEU A 93 -8.37 -12.74 12.27
CA LEU A 93 -8.64 -13.87 11.36
C LEU A 93 -9.49 -13.44 10.14
N SER A 94 -10.39 -12.47 10.32
CA SER A 94 -11.18 -11.92 9.22
C SER A 94 -10.29 -11.23 8.18
N GLN A 95 -9.36 -10.38 8.61
CA GLN A 95 -8.42 -9.68 7.70
C GLN A 95 -7.47 -10.66 7.01
N GLN A 96 -7.02 -11.69 7.72
CA GLN A 96 -6.18 -12.75 7.16
C GLN A 96 -6.94 -13.57 6.12
N SER A 97 -8.18 -13.98 6.42
CA SER A 97 -9.04 -14.74 5.50
C SER A 97 -9.39 -13.94 4.24
N GLU A 98 -9.64 -12.64 4.39
CA GLU A 98 -9.90 -11.74 3.27
C GLU A 98 -8.69 -11.68 2.34
N CYS A 99 -7.48 -11.46 2.88
CA CYS A 99 -6.23 -11.53 2.10
C CYS A 99 -6.04 -12.88 1.40
N LEU A 100 -6.33 -13.99 2.08
CA LEU A 100 -6.22 -15.33 1.50
C LEU A 100 -7.19 -15.56 0.32
N THR A 101 -8.38 -14.97 0.36
CA THR A 101 -9.36 -15.07 -0.73
C THR A 101 -8.81 -14.41 -2.00
N TYR A 102 -8.12 -13.28 -1.86
CA TYR A 102 -7.44 -12.62 -2.98
C TYR A 102 -6.21 -13.37 -3.51
N LEU A 103 -5.61 -14.27 -2.70
CA LEU A 103 -4.53 -15.15 -3.17
C LEU A 103 -5.02 -16.34 -3.98
N GLN A 104 -6.32 -16.65 -3.96
CA GLN A 104 -6.91 -17.78 -4.70
C GLN A 104 -7.16 -17.47 -6.19
N ASP A 105 -6.84 -16.26 -6.65
CA ASP A 105 -6.80 -15.94 -8.07
C ASP A 105 -5.49 -16.46 -8.70
N GLU A 106 -5.62 -17.22 -9.79
CA GLU A 106 -4.77 -18.35 -10.21
C GLU A 106 -3.29 -18.02 -10.51
N ASN A 107 -2.89 -16.74 -10.49
CA ASN A 107 -1.54 -16.26 -10.82
C ASN A 107 -0.76 -15.63 -9.66
N ILE A 108 -1.41 -15.35 -8.52
CA ILE A 108 -0.77 -14.56 -7.45
C ILE A 108 0.20 -15.39 -6.62
N LEU A 109 -0.09 -16.67 -6.34
CA LEU A 109 0.82 -17.56 -5.60
C LEU A 109 2.15 -17.76 -6.34
N ALA A 110 2.11 -17.90 -7.67
CA ALA A 110 3.31 -17.98 -8.49
C ALA A 110 4.09 -16.66 -8.46
N HIS A 111 3.42 -15.51 -8.52
CA HIS A 111 4.07 -14.21 -8.40
C HIS A 111 4.73 -13.99 -7.03
N ILE A 112 4.09 -14.40 -5.93
CA ILE A 112 4.68 -14.33 -4.59
C ILE A 112 5.91 -15.24 -4.52
N ALA A 113 5.79 -16.51 -4.92
CA ALA A 113 6.89 -17.47 -4.88
C ALA A 113 8.10 -17.03 -5.73
N LEU A 114 7.87 -16.36 -6.85
CA LEU A 114 8.93 -15.87 -7.74
C LEU A 114 9.54 -14.52 -7.32
N ASN A 115 8.91 -13.78 -6.40
CA ASN A 115 9.36 -12.44 -6.03
C ASN A 115 9.68 -12.28 -4.54
N SER A 116 9.41 -13.26 -3.67
CA SER A 116 9.69 -13.19 -2.24
C SER A 116 11.10 -13.65 -1.82
N SER A 117 12.08 -13.66 -2.74
CA SER A 117 13.47 -14.08 -2.48
C SER A 117 14.38 -12.92 -2.08
#